data_AF-A0A482R653-F1
#
_entry.id   AF-A0A482R653-F1
#
_cell.length_a   1.000
_cell.length_b   1.000
_cell.length_c   1.000
_cell.angle_alpha   90.00
_cell.angle_beta   90.00
_cell.angle_gamma   90.00
#
_symmetry.space_group_name_H-M   'P 1'
#
loop_
_entity.id
_entity.type
_entity.pdbx_description
1 polymer ?
#
loop_
_entity_poly.entity_id
_entity_poly.type
_entity_poly.pdbx_seq_one_letter_code
_entity_poly.pdbx_strand_id
1 'polypeptide(L)'
;MCAGVSPEKVVEAHGSFASATCLTCMKHYSFEWLQEQVLAPPQPEETDGVHVPTCELCGGIVKPDITFFGEALPPRFGRLAPSDTRAADCLIVIGTSLKVYPVAGLVDEVSADVPRVLINREPVGIAPDAIDMAGERVEVTPEEAAAAAHKAKTAKAALKAARAARRRQGRASSQPAALRGAREHKGSDSEGEAEEERRGASD
;
A
#
# COMPACT_ATOMS: atom_id res chain seq x y z
N MET A 1 3.33 -22.64 2.15
CA MET A 1 3.41 -21.94 0.84
C MET A 1 4.01 -22.86 -0.22
N CYS A 2 3.25 -23.19 -1.26
CA CYS A 2 3.63 -24.22 -2.23
C CYS A 2 4.68 -23.78 -3.26
N ALA A 3 4.81 -22.48 -3.52
CA ALA A 3 5.74 -21.94 -4.52
C ALA A 3 7.13 -21.57 -3.98
N GLY A 4 7.43 -21.87 -2.70
CA GLY A 4 8.74 -21.62 -2.09
C GLY A 4 9.05 -20.15 -1.76
N VAL A 5 8.05 -19.26 -1.79
CA VAL A 5 8.22 -17.90 -1.25
C VAL A 5 8.36 -18.00 0.26
N SER A 6 9.30 -17.23 0.82
CA SER A 6 9.57 -17.29 2.26
C SER A 6 8.43 -16.65 3.07
N PRO A 7 8.01 -17.22 4.22
CA PRO A 7 6.88 -16.72 5.03
C PRO A 7 6.99 -15.24 5.41
N GLU A 8 8.19 -14.75 5.69
CA GLU A 8 8.41 -13.34 6.03
C GLU A 8 8.13 -12.37 4.88
N LYS A 9 8.12 -12.86 3.63
CA LYS A 9 7.82 -12.07 2.43
C LYS A 9 6.34 -12.14 2.03
N VAL A 10 5.52 -12.88 2.76
CA VAL A 10 4.10 -13.04 2.45
C VAL A 10 3.22 -12.45 3.53
N VAL A 11 2.15 -11.83 3.05
CA VAL A 11 1.05 -11.30 3.84
C VAL A 11 -0.22 -11.89 3.24
N GLU A 12 -0.74 -12.92 3.89
CA GLU A 12 -2.03 -13.52 3.54
C GLU A 12 -3.14 -12.58 4.01
N ALA A 13 -3.47 -11.57 3.19
CA ALA A 13 -4.38 -10.49 3.56
C ALA A 13 -5.78 -11.00 3.95
N HIS A 14 -6.20 -12.13 3.38
CA HIS A 14 -7.47 -12.81 3.69
C HIS A 14 -7.25 -14.14 4.42
N GLY A 15 -6.09 -14.30 5.05
CA GLY A 15 -5.72 -15.53 5.77
C GLY A 15 -5.53 -16.73 4.85
N SER A 16 -5.58 -17.92 5.44
CA SER A 16 -5.41 -19.19 4.72
C SER A 16 -6.07 -20.36 5.45
N PHE A 17 -6.13 -21.50 4.78
CA PHE A 17 -6.59 -22.76 5.38
C PHE A 17 -5.50 -23.47 6.19
N ALA A 18 -4.31 -22.88 6.36
CA ALA A 18 -3.18 -23.55 7.02
C ALA A 18 -3.42 -23.84 8.51
N SER A 19 -4.39 -23.17 9.13
CA SER A 19 -4.81 -23.36 10.50
C SER A 19 -6.28 -22.99 10.68
N ALA A 20 -6.83 -23.31 11.84
CA ALA A 20 -8.19 -22.96 12.23
C ALA A 20 -8.23 -22.51 13.69
N THR A 21 -9.24 -21.72 14.04
CA THR A 21 -9.41 -21.17 15.38
C THR A 21 -10.86 -21.30 15.83
N CYS A 22 -11.06 -21.71 17.08
CA CYS A 22 -12.37 -21.66 17.72
C CYS A 22 -12.79 -20.21 17.93
N LEU A 23 -13.97 -19.84 17.43
CA LEU A 23 -14.49 -18.47 17.51
C LEU A 23 -14.89 -18.04 18.93
N THR A 24 -15.01 -18.98 19.86
CA THR A 24 -15.42 -18.72 21.24
C THR A 24 -14.23 -18.60 22.19
N CYS A 25 -13.35 -19.62 22.21
CA CYS A 25 -12.26 -19.70 23.18
C CYS A 25 -10.88 -19.44 22.57
N MET A 26 -10.79 -19.18 21.27
CA MET A 26 -9.54 -18.93 20.55
C MET A 26 -8.53 -20.09 20.56
N LYS A 27 -8.96 -21.32 20.89
CA LYS A 27 -8.11 -22.51 20.72
C LYS A 27 -7.77 -22.68 19.23
N HIS A 28 -6.48 -22.82 18.95
CA HIS A 28 -5.95 -23.06 17.61
C HIS A 28 -5.91 -24.56 17.28
N TYR A 29 -6.10 -24.86 16.00
CA TYR A 29 -6.10 -26.19 15.41
C TYR A 29 -5.24 -26.18 14.14
N SER A 30 -4.61 -27.31 13.85
CA SER A 30 -3.80 -27.46 12.64
C SER A 30 -4.68 -27.72 11.41
N PHE A 31 -4.09 -27.57 10.21
CA PHE A 31 -4.75 -27.93 8.97
C PHE A 31 -5.19 -29.40 8.94
N GLU A 32 -4.36 -30.31 9.46
CA GLU A 32 -4.66 -31.75 9.47
C GLU A 32 -5.93 -32.04 10.27
N TRP A 33 -6.04 -31.48 11.47
CA TRP A 33 -7.26 -31.59 12.27
C TRP A 33 -8.46 -31.00 11.54
N LEU A 34 -8.31 -29.80 10.96
CA LEU A 34 -9.41 -29.15 10.23
C LEU A 34 -9.87 -30.00 9.05
N GLN A 35 -8.94 -30.55 8.28
CA GLN A 35 -9.23 -31.38 7.12
C GLN A 35 -9.97 -32.66 7.53
N GLU A 36 -9.53 -33.31 8.61
CA GLU A 36 -10.22 -34.50 9.15
C GLU A 36 -11.67 -34.17 9.54
N GLN A 37 -11.90 -33.03 10.21
CA GLN A 37 -13.25 -32.61 10.59
C GLN A 37 -14.12 -32.26 9.38
N VAL A 38 -13.62 -31.44 8.45
CA VAL A 38 -14.42 -31.01 7.27
C VAL A 38 -14.80 -32.17 6.36
N LEU A 39 -13.97 -33.23 6.30
CA LEU A 39 -14.23 -34.42 5.48
C LEU A 39 -14.99 -35.52 6.24
N ALA A 40 -15.28 -35.32 7.53
CA ALA A 40 -16.05 -36.27 8.31
C ALA A 40 -17.50 -36.36 7.81
N PRO A 41 -18.14 -37.55 7.93
CA PRO A 41 -19.55 -37.67 7.64
C PRO A 41 -20.37 -36.79 8.58
N PRO A 42 -21.52 -36.25 8.13
CA PRO A 42 -22.41 -35.46 8.97
C PRO A 42 -22.90 -36.25 10.19
N GLN A 43 -23.11 -35.56 11.30
CA GLN A 43 -23.75 -36.09 12.50
C GLN A 43 -25.27 -36.26 12.28
N PRO A 44 -25.94 -37.16 13.02
CA PRO A 44 -27.38 -37.40 12.88
C PRO A 44 -28.27 -36.16 13.01
N GLU A 45 -27.84 -35.17 13.79
CA GLU A 45 -28.53 -33.90 14.02
C GLU A 45 -28.31 -32.84 12.93
N GLU A 46 -27.37 -33.04 12.02
CA GLU A 46 -27.03 -32.07 10.97
C GLU A 46 -27.89 -32.29 9.72
N THR A 47 -28.80 -31.36 9.46
CA THR A 47 -29.78 -31.46 8.37
C THR A 47 -29.25 -31.08 7.00
N ASP A 48 -28.14 -30.36 6.96
CA ASP A 48 -27.61 -29.74 5.74
C ASP A 48 -26.63 -30.67 5.00
N GLY A 49 -26.41 -31.88 5.54
CA GLY A 49 -25.58 -32.91 4.93
C GLY A 49 -24.08 -32.63 4.97
N VAL A 50 -23.62 -31.78 5.90
CA VAL A 50 -22.22 -31.42 6.09
C VAL A 50 -21.89 -31.38 7.59
N HIS A 51 -20.74 -31.94 7.98
CA HIS A 51 -20.20 -31.84 9.34
C HIS A 51 -19.59 -30.46 9.61
N VAL A 52 -20.02 -29.80 10.69
CA VAL A 52 -19.46 -28.52 11.14
C VAL A 52 -18.41 -28.75 12.23
N PRO A 53 -17.13 -28.35 12.02
CA PRO A 53 -16.10 -28.50 13.04
C PRO A 53 -16.42 -27.73 14.33
N THR A 54 -16.40 -28.43 15.47
CA THR A 54 -16.65 -27.84 16.79
C THR A 54 -15.46 -28.05 17.72
N CYS A 55 -15.32 -27.13 18.68
CA CYS A 55 -14.19 -27.10 19.60
C CYS A 55 -14.39 -28.14 20.71
N GLU A 56 -13.42 -29.04 20.85
CA GLU A 56 -13.39 -30.10 21.88
C GLU A 56 -13.45 -29.55 23.33
N LEU A 57 -13.12 -28.27 23.54
CA LEU A 57 -13.10 -27.67 24.88
C LEU A 57 -14.38 -26.93 25.26
N CYS A 58 -15.05 -26.29 24.29
CA CYS A 58 -16.16 -25.37 24.60
C CYS A 58 -17.38 -25.55 23.70
N GLY A 59 -17.36 -26.49 22.74
CA GLY A 59 -18.43 -26.73 21.77
C GLY A 59 -18.63 -25.63 20.73
N GLY A 60 -17.83 -24.55 20.78
CA GLY A 60 -17.93 -23.44 19.84
C GLY A 60 -17.44 -23.81 18.43
N ILE A 61 -17.95 -23.13 17.41
CA ILE A 61 -17.56 -23.36 16.01
C ILE A 61 -16.06 -23.10 15.82
N VAL A 62 -15.39 -24.00 15.11
CA VAL A 62 -14.00 -23.84 14.66
C VAL A 62 -14.01 -23.47 13.19
N LYS A 63 -13.41 -22.33 12.86
CA LYS A 63 -13.34 -21.80 11.50
C LYS A 63 -11.89 -21.80 11.03
N PRO A 64 -11.60 -22.13 9.76
CA PRO A 64 -10.27 -21.83 9.19
C PRO A 64 -9.91 -20.36 9.40
N ASP A 65 -8.61 -20.10 9.50
CA ASP A 65 -8.04 -18.76 9.69
C ASP A 65 -8.02 -17.95 8.38
N ILE A 66 -9.15 -17.97 7.67
CA ILE A 66 -9.49 -17.13 6.53
C ILE A 66 -10.35 -15.96 6.98
N THR A 67 -10.26 -14.83 6.30
CA THR A 67 -11.07 -13.65 6.62
C THR A 67 -12.40 -13.69 5.88
N PHE A 68 -13.51 -13.65 6.61
CA PHE A 68 -14.85 -13.47 6.04
C PHE A 68 -15.20 -11.98 5.89
N PHE A 69 -16.21 -11.68 5.06
CA PHE A 69 -16.75 -10.33 4.98
C PHE A 69 -17.25 -9.87 6.35
N GLY A 70 -16.88 -8.66 6.74
CA GLY A 70 -17.18 -8.10 8.06
C GLY A 70 -16.13 -8.40 9.14
N GLU A 71 -15.20 -9.33 8.90
CA GLU A 71 -14.08 -9.58 9.81
C GLU A 71 -12.91 -8.61 9.54
N ALA A 72 -12.13 -8.33 10.58
CA ALA A 72 -10.88 -7.60 10.43
C ALA A 72 -9.83 -8.44 9.68
N LEU A 73 -9.04 -7.80 8.81
CA LEU A 73 -7.89 -8.46 8.21
C LEU A 73 -6.85 -8.85 9.28
N PRO A 74 -5.99 -9.86 9.02
CA PRO A 74 -4.96 -10.27 9.97
C PRO A 74 -4.06 -9.09 10.38
N PRO A 75 -3.64 -8.99 11.66
CA PRO A 75 -2.81 -7.87 12.15
C PRO A 75 -1.51 -7.66 11.37
N ARG A 76 -0.98 -8.73 10.75
CA ARG A 76 0.20 -8.68 9.87
C ARG A 76 -0.03 -7.77 8.67
N PHE A 77 -1.23 -7.75 8.08
CA PHE A 77 -1.57 -6.87 6.96
C PHE A 77 -1.46 -5.41 7.36
N GLY A 78 -2.16 -4.99 8.43
CA GLY A 78 -2.15 -3.60 8.89
C GLY A 78 -0.76 -3.11 9.31
N ARG A 79 0.09 -4.02 9.82
CA ARG A 79 1.47 -3.69 10.21
C ARG A 79 2.42 -3.51 9.02
N LEU A 80 2.35 -4.39 8.02
CA LEU A 80 3.35 -4.45 6.95
C LEU A 80 2.92 -3.70 5.69
N ALA A 81 1.65 -3.78 5.31
CA ALA A 81 1.19 -3.23 4.04
C ALA A 81 1.53 -1.72 3.89
N PRO A 82 1.31 -0.85 4.89
CA PRO A 82 1.64 0.57 4.75
C PRO A 82 3.14 0.85 4.61
N SER A 83 4.00 0.13 5.34
CA SER A 83 5.45 0.33 5.22
C SER A 83 5.98 -0.17 3.88
N ASP A 84 5.47 -1.32 3.44
CA ASP A 84 5.95 -2.00 2.23
C ASP A 84 5.52 -1.24 0.97
N THR A 85 4.28 -0.74 0.91
CA THR A 85 3.82 0.08 -0.22
C THR A 85 4.59 1.39 -0.35
N ARG A 86 4.89 2.07 0.76
CA ARG A 86 5.70 3.30 0.75
C ARG A 86 7.15 3.07 0.35
N ALA A 87 7.70 1.89 0.66
CA ALA A 87 9.06 1.52 0.29
C ALA A 87 9.18 0.99 -1.15
N ALA A 88 8.06 0.63 -1.78
CA ALA A 88 8.04 -0.02 -3.08
C ALA A 88 8.70 0.82 -4.19
N ASP A 89 9.39 0.13 -5.10
CA ASP A 89 9.96 0.70 -6.32
C ASP A 89 9.31 0.23 -7.61
N CYS A 90 8.43 -0.75 -7.50
CA CYS A 90 7.54 -1.25 -8.52
C CYS A 90 6.37 -1.93 -7.81
N LEU A 91 5.16 -1.77 -8.32
CA LEU A 91 4.00 -2.55 -7.89
C LEU A 91 3.57 -3.45 -9.05
N ILE A 92 3.52 -4.76 -8.80
CA ILE A 92 2.97 -5.72 -9.77
C ILE A 92 1.65 -6.24 -9.19
N VAL A 93 0.57 -6.01 -9.91
CA VAL A 93 -0.79 -6.43 -9.56
C VAL A 93 -1.19 -7.56 -10.49
N ILE A 94 -1.43 -8.75 -9.95
CA ILE A 94 -1.69 -9.96 -10.74
C ILE A 94 -3.03 -10.58 -10.33
N GLY A 95 -3.90 -10.85 -11.30
CA GLY A 95 -5.08 -11.71 -11.12
C GLY A 95 -6.10 -11.24 -10.07
N THR A 96 -6.31 -9.93 -9.94
CA THR A 96 -7.29 -9.35 -9.00
C THR A 96 -8.22 -8.38 -9.71
N SER A 97 -9.46 -8.27 -9.22
CA SER A 97 -10.45 -7.31 -9.70
C SER A 97 -10.29 -5.92 -9.10
N LEU A 98 -9.49 -5.78 -8.04
CA LEU A 98 -9.34 -4.56 -7.23
C LEU A 98 -10.67 -4.01 -6.68
N LYS A 99 -11.61 -4.88 -6.31
CA LYS A 99 -12.92 -4.48 -5.75
C LYS A 99 -13.03 -4.64 -4.23
N VAL A 100 -12.18 -5.45 -3.61
CA VAL A 100 -12.30 -5.83 -2.19
C VAL A 100 -11.34 -4.97 -1.35
N TYR A 101 -11.93 -4.11 -0.53
CA TYR A 101 -11.20 -3.27 0.42
C TYR A 101 -10.93 -4.01 1.73
N PRO A 102 -9.83 -3.71 2.43
CA PRO A 102 -8.86 -2.63 2.15
C PRO A 102 -7.75 -2.99 1.16
N VAL A 103 -7.63 -4.24 0.70
CA VAL A 103 -6.52 -4.69 -0.16
C VAL A 103 -6.46 -3.95 -1.49
N ALA A 104 -7.62 -3.64 -2.09
CA ALA A 104 -7.70 -2.87 -3.32
C ALA A 104 -7.02 -1.49 -3.22
N GLY A 105 -7.09 -0.82 -2.06
CA GLY A 105 -6.52 0.51 -1.85
C GLY A 105 -4.99 0.54 -1.80
N LEU A 106 -4.30 -0.60 -1.74
CA LEU A 106 -2.84 -0.63 -1.74
C LEU A 106 -2.24 -0.02 -3.01
N VAL A 107 -2.97 -0.01 -4.11
CA VAL A 107 -2.55 0.61 -5.37
C VAL A 107 -2.38 2.13 -5.26
N ASP A 108 -3.18 2.76 -4.38
CA ASP A 108 -3.22 4.19 -4.13
C ASP A 108 -2.19 4.63 -3.08
N GLU A 109 -1.82 3.72 -2.17
CA GLU A 109 -0.80 3.94 -1.14
C GLU A 109 0.64 3.99 -1.69
N VAL A 110 0.85 3.38 -2.87
CA VAL A 110 2.13 3.42 -3.56
C VAL A 110 2.34 4.82 -4.18
N SER A 111 3.56 5.34 -4.12
CA SER A 111 3.84 6.70 -4.65
C SER A 111 3.49 6.84 -6.13
N ALA A 112 3.05 8.03 -6.54
CA ALA A 112 2.63 8.31 -7.91
C ALA A 112 3.75 8.07 -8.95
N ASP A 113 5.03 8.21 -8.57
CA ASP A 113 6.18 8.00 -9.45
C ASP A 113 6.68 6.55 -9.51
N VAL A 114 6.06 5.64 -8.77
CA VAL A 114 6.39 4.22 -8.78
C VAL A 114 5.63 3.53 -9.93
N PRO A 115 6.33 2.83 -10.84
CA PRO A 115 5.69 2.05 -11.89
C PRO A 115 4.72 1.00 -11.34
N ARG A 116 3.53 0.94 -11.94
CA ARG A 116 2.51 -0.08 -11.65
C ARG A 116 2.33 -0.95 -12.90
N VAL A 117 2.41 -2.26 -12.73
CA VAL A 117 2.21 -3.24 -13.80
C VAL A 117 1.00 -4.08 -13.45
N LEU A 118 0.00 -4.09 -14.33
CA LEU A 118 -1.19 -4.93 -14.19
C LEU A 118 -1.06 -6.14 -15.12
N ILE A 119 -1.17 -7.34 -14.56
CA ILE A 119 -1.27 -8.59 -15.30
C ILE A 119 -2.62 -9.20 -14.96
N ASN A 120 -3.61 -8.93 -15.79
CA ASN A 120 -4.97 -9.40 -15.56
C ASN A 120 -5.69 -9.66 -16.89
N ARG A 121 -6.69 -10.54 -16.86
CA ARG A 121 -7.52 -10.85 -18.06
C ARG A 121 -8.38 -9.67 -18.49
N GLU A 122 -8.79 -8.86 -17.51
CA GLU A 122 -9.66 -7.70 -17.69
C GLU A 122 -8.98 -6.43 -17.16
N PRO A 123 -9.18 -5.27 -17.80
CA PRO A 123 -8.77 -3.98 -17.23
C PRO A 123 -9.49 -3.74 -15.90
N VAL A 124 -8.75 -3.32 -14.88
CA VAL A 124 -9.25 -3.06 -13.52
C VAL A 124 -8.51 -1.87 -12.89
N GLY A 125 -9.11 -1.24 -11.89
CA GLY A 125 -8.47 -0.12 -11.17
C GLY A 125 -8.30 1.16 -11.99
N ILE A 126 -8.98 1.29 -13.14
CA ILE A 126 -9.00 2.50 -13.95
C ILE A 126 -10.19 3.33 -13.49
N ALA A 127 -9.95 4.58 -13.09
CA ALA A 127 -11.03 5.54 -12.86
C ALA A 127 -11.80 5.75 -14.18
N PRO A 128 -13.14 5.80 -14.18
CA PRO A 128 -13.94 5.88 -15.40
C PRO A 128 -13.59 7.05 -16.34
N ASP A 129 -12.90 8.08 -15.85
CA ASP A 129 -12.51 9.28 -16.60
C ASP A 129 -11.00 9.33 -16.98
N ALA A 130 -10.21 8.30 -16.64
CA ALA A 130 -8.82 8.22 -17.07
C ALA A 130 -8.77 7.74 -18.52
N ILE A 131 -8.54 8.69 -19.44
CA ILE A 131 -8.32 8.41 -20.87
C ILE A 131 -7.26 7.30 -20.98
N ASP A 132 -7.70 6.18 -21.53
CA ASP A 132 -6.88 5.05 -21.90
C ASP A 132 -5.84 5.48 -22.94
N MET A 133 -4.67 5.91 -22.48
CA MET A 133 -3.50 6.07 -23.34
C MET A 133 -2.81 4.72 -23.47
N ALA A 134 -3.43 3.88 -24.33
CA ALA A 134 -3.03 2.56 -24.81
C ALA A 134 -3.55 1.35 -23.99
N GLY A 135 -4.81 0.99 -24.22
CA GLY A 135 -5.43 -0.28 -23.86
C GLY A 135 -4.95 -1.40 -24.75
N GLU A 136 -3.63 -1.59 -24.80
CA GLU A 136 -3.04 -2.76 -25.44
C GLU A 136 -2.97 -3.88 -24.39
N ARG A 137 -3.70 -4.98 -24.67
CA ARG A 137 -3.60 -6.22 -23.89
C ARG A 137 -2.19 -6.77 -24.09
N VAL A 138 -1.28 -6.49 -23.17
CA VAL A 138 0.01 -7.15 -23.12
C VAL A 138 -0.15 -8.43 -22.31
N GLU A 139 -0.22 -9.57 -22.99
CA GLU A 139 0.03 -10.86 -22.35
C GLU A 139 1.51 -10.89 -21.96
N VAL A 140 1.80 -10.53 -20.71
CA VAL A 140 3.17 -10.51 -20.20
C VAL A 140 3.51 -11.92 -19.71
N THR A 141 4.41 -12.59 -20.40
CA THR A 141 4.99 -13.84 -19.89
C THR A 141 5.75 -13.57 -18.58
N PRO A 142 5.97 -14.58 -17.71
CA PRO A 142 6.74 -14.40 -16.47
C PRO A 142 8.13 -13.79 -16.69
N GLU A 143 8.76 -14.11 -17.83
CA GLU A 143 10.07 -13.59 -18.21
C GLU A 143 10.00 -12.10 -18.61
N GLU A 144 8.96 -11.70 -19.34
CA GLU A 144 8.70 -10.31 -19.69
C GLU A 144 8.29 -9.49 -18.46
N ALA A 145 7.57 -10.07 -17.50
CA ALA A 145 7.22 -9.42 -16.25
C ALA A 145 8.46 -9.18 -15.38
N ALA A 146 9.37 -10.16 -15.32
CA ALA A 146 10.66 -10.02 -14.65
C ALA A 146 11.55 -8.97 -15.34
N ALA A 147 11.58 -8.95 -16.67
CA ALA A 147 12.30 -7.96 -17.46
C ALA A 147 11.72 -6.55 -17.27
N ALA A 148 10.39 -6.41 -17.26
CA ALA A 148 9.70 -5.15 -16.99
C ALA A 148 10.00 -4.64 -15.57
N ALA A 149 10.02 -5.52 -14.57
CA ALA A 149 10.41 -5.18 -13.21
C ALA A 149 11.89 -4.73 -13.13
N HIS A 150 12.79 -5.40 -13.84
CA HIS A 150 14.21 -5.02 -13.92
C HIS A 150 14.40 -3.66 -14.61
N LYS A 151 13.66 -3.42 -15.70
CA LYS A 151 13.66 -2.15 -16.44
C LYS A 151 13.08 -1.01 -15.60
N ALA A 152 11.99 -1.26 -14.86
CA ALA A 152 11.41 -0.32 -13.91
C ALA A 152 12.38 0.06 -12.78
N LYS A 153 13.10 -0.91 -12.20
CA LYS A 153 14.17 -0.66 -11.21
C LYS A 153 15.28 0.23 -11.76
N THR A 154 15.73 -0.06 -12.98
CA THR A 154 16.78 0.71 -13.66
C THR A 154 16.33 2.14 -13.96
N ALA A 155 15.10 2.32 -14.45
CA ALA A 155 14.50 3.63 -14.70
C ALA A 155 14.34 4.45 -13.41
N LYS A 156 13.89 3.83 -12.31
CA LYS A 156 13.80 4.50 -11.00
C LYS A 156 15.17 4.89 -10.46
N ALA A 157 16.18 4.04 -10.60
CA ALA A 157 17.55 4.35 -10.21
C ALA A 157 18.10 5.56 -10.99
N ALA A 158 17.86 5.62 -12.31
CA ALA A 158 18.21 6.75 -13.15
C ALA A 158 17.46 8.04 -12.74
N LEU A 159 16.15 7.96 -12.47
CA LEU A 159 15.34 9.10 -12.03
C LEU A 159 15.80 9.62 -10.65
N LYS A 160 16.12 8.72 -9.71
CA LYS A 160 16.65 9.05 -8.38
C LYS A 160 18.02 9.71 -8.49
N ALA A 161 18.90 9.18 -9.35
CA ALA A 161 20.20 9.78 -9.63
C ALA A 161 20.07 11.18 -10.24
N ALA A 162 19.16 11.36 -11.20
CA ALA A 162 18.89 12.66 -11.83
C ALA A 162 18.34 13.70 -10.84
N ARG A 163 17.43 13.30 -9.93
CA ARG A 163 16.91 14.16 -8.85
C ARG A 163 18.00 14.53 -7.84
N ALA A 164 18.87 13.59 -7.47
CA ALA A 164 20.00 13.84 -6.58
C ALA A 164 21.02 14.80 -7.22
N ALA A 165 21.31 14.65 -8.52
CA ALA A 165 22.17 15.55 -9.27
C ALA A 165 21.61 16.98 -9.34
N ARG A 166 20.31 17.14 -9.61
CA ARG A 166 19.62 18.45 -9.59
C ARG A 166 19.66 19.12 -8.22
N ARG A 167 19.49 18.36 -7.12
CA ARG A 167 19.64 18.87 -5.75
C ARG A 167 21.06 19.34 -5.43
N ARG A 168 22.10 18.68 -5.97
CA ARG A 168 23.49 19.11 -5.80
C ARG A 168 23.81 20.38 -6.57
N GLN A 169 23.28 20.51 -7.79
CA GLN A 169 23.45 21.72 -8.61
C GLN A 169 22.71 22.93 -8.02
N GLY A 170 21.49 22.74 -7.48
CA GLY A 170 20.76 23.81 -6.79
C GLY A 170 21.38 24.27 -5.46
N ARG A 171 22.23 23.44 -4.83
CA ARG A 171 22.99 23.78 -3.62
C ARG A 171 24.33 24.47 -3.93
N ALA A 172 24.87 24.26 -5.13
CA ALA A 172 26.10 24.93 -5.61
C ALA A 172 25.84 26.34 -6.15
N SER A 173 24.59 26.67 -6.51
CA SER A 173 24.20 27.99 -7.03
C SER A 173 23.78 29.01 -5.96
N SER A 174 23.72 28.64 -4.68
CA SER A 174 23.47 29.58 -3.59
C SER A 174 24.80 30.11 -3.03
N GLN A 175 25.31 31.23 -3.56
CA GLN A 175 26.31 32.03 -2.86
C GLN A 175 25.70 32.67 -1.59
N PRO A 176 26.41 32.74 -0.46
CA PRO A 176 25.92 33.47 0.70
C PRO A 176 25.94 34.97 0.40
N ALA A 177 24.78 35.62 0.50
CA ALA A 177 24.66 37.06 0.37
C ALA A 177 25.30 37.75 1.59
N ALA A 178 26.55 38.19 1.46
CA ALA A 178 27.16 39.11 2.41
C ALA A 178 27.95 40.20 1.66
N LEU A 179 27.68 41.45 2.07
CA LEU A 179 28.32 42.73 1.75
C LEU A 179 27.99 43.39 0.39
N ARG A 180 26.96 44.24 0.40
CA ARG A 180 26.99 45.54 -0.29
C ARG A 180 26.71 46.65 0.71
N GLY A 181 27.77 47.25 1.23
CA GLY A 181 27.74 48.48 2.00
C GLY A 181 28.75 49.46 1.42
N ALA A 182 28.29 50.37 0.57
CA ALA A 182 28.90 51.67 0.28
C ALA A 182 27.93 52.44 -0.63
N ARG A 183 27.15 53.36 -0.05
CA ARG A 183 26.52 54.46 -0.79
C ARG A 183 27.05 55.75 -0.18
N GLU A 184 27.51 56.62 -1.07
CA GLU A 184 28.20 57.86 -0.80
C GLU A 184 27.24 58.97 -0.33
N HIS A 185 27.81 59.86 0.48
CA HIS A 185 27.23 61.06 1.08
C HIS A 185 27.02 62.18 0.05
N LYS A 186 25.85 62.83 0.11
CA LYS A 186 25.54 64.27 -0.12
C LYS A 186 24.00 64.38 -0.04
N GLY A 187 23.33 65.14 0.84
CA GLY A 187 23.70 66.34 1.57
C GLY A 187 22.99 67.54 0.94
N SER A 188 21.74 67.82 1.34
CA SER A 188 21.13 69.17 1.38
C SER A 188 19.71 69.12 1.98
N ASP A 189 19.50 70.01 2.94
CA ASP A 189 18.35 70.20 3.83
C ASP A 189 17.09 70.77 3.17
N SER A 190 15.91 70.50 3.77
CA SER A 190 14.98 71.52 4.32
C SER A 190 13.60 70.94 4.69
N GLU A 191 13.33 70.88 5.99
CA GLU A 191 12.16 71.38 6.78
C GLU A 191 10.68 71.14 6.39
N GLY A 192 9.87 70.84 7.44
CA GLY A 192 8.38 70.90 7.53
C GLY A 192 7.77 69.58 8.05
N GLU A 193 7.59 69.35 9.36
CA GLU A 193 6.38 69.63 10.18
C GLU A 193 5.06 69.09 9.54
N ALA A 194 4.14 68.34 10.17
CA ALA A 194 3.88 67.93 11.55
C ALA A 194 2.86 66.75 11.59
N GLU A 195 2.80 66.02 12.72
CA GLU A 195 1.57 65.62 13.48
C GLU A 195 0.57 64.63 12.83
N GLU A 196 -0.13 63.67 13.47
CA GLU A 196 -0.13 62.96 14.76
C GLU A 196 -1.33 61.97 14.71
N GLU A 197 -1.21 60.77 15.33
CA GLU A 197 -2.30 59.91 15.89
C GLU A 197 -3.48 59.44 15.00
N ARG A 198 -4.23 58.35 15.21
CA ARG A 198 -4.36 57.26 16.21
C ARG A 198 -5.34 56.21 15.63
N ARG A 199 -5.24 54.97 16.16
CA ARG A 199 -6.30 54.01 16.59
C ARG A 199 -7.55 53.83 15.71
N GLY A 200 -8.11 52.65 15.47
CA GLY A 200 -8.34 51.43 16.27
C GLY A 200 -9.42 50.61 15.52
N ALA A 201 -9.38 49.28 15.52
CA ALA A 201 -10.15 48.38 16.40
C ALA A 201 -11.62 48.11 15.96
N SER A 202 -12.00 46.81 16.05
CA SER A 202 -13.36 46.21 16.04
C SER A 202 -14.15 46.27 14.71
N ASP A 203 -14.85 45.22 14.23
CA ASP A 203 -15.40 43.97 14.79
C ASP A 203 -15.24 42.80 13.82
#